data_AF-A0A7W1D1U5-F1
#
_entry.id   AF-A0A7W1D1U5-F1
#
_cell.length_a   1.000
_cell.length_b   1.000
_cell.length_c   1.000
_cell.angle_alpha   90.00
_cell.angle_beta   90.00
_cell.angle_gamma   90.00
#
_symmetry.space_group_name_H-M   'P 1'
#
loop_
_entity.id
_entity.type
_entity.pdbx_description
1 polymer ?
#
loop_
_entity_poly.entity_id
_entity_poly.type
_entity_poly.pdbx_seq_one_letter_code
_entity_poly.pdbx_strand_id
1 'polypeptide(L)'
;MGATPATPGSTGEEAGAEGAAASDPLMSAMGKLSDANPMSNIIPLDWMEISKALQTLWKRKMSDPQRAMQVATDYNRRLFETNMKAWSNAASHFWGLPRQEEEEKGKPDRRFSEPEWNENPYYETLKETYLLASEYLLKEAEETDGQGETEEQRSLKFHLKQFVDSMAPVNFFLTNPAAIKRAMETGGMSLADGARNLASDLEEGRLSMVDANAFEVGENLATTPGKVVYRNELIELIQYEPTTERVYEVPLLFLPPWINKYYILDLSEKNSMVKYLVERGFTVFMTSWKNPDSSMEETKFEDYMTKGPLAAVEVVKDITGSEKVNPVGYCIGGTLLVMTLAWLAAGDDEKEKQKFGDPTFMVSLQDYSEVGETEVFMDEPQFEAMEMQMLERGYLDDRKVANMFNLLRSSDLIWANVINNYLLGQKPPALDMLYWNSDGAR
;
A
#
# COMPACT_ATOMS: atom_id res chain seq x y z
N MET A 1 -38.44 -38.07 -65.99
CA MET A 1 -37.56 -37.40 -66.98
C MET A 1 -36.94 -36.20 -66.28
N GLY A 2 -35.63 -36.06 -66.42
CA GLY A 2 -34.77 -35.33 -65.49
C GLY A 2 -34.81 -33.80 -65.55
N ALA A 3 -34.30 -33.18 -64.50
CA ALA A 3 -33.09 -32.33 -64.52
C ALA A 3 -32.90 -31.67 -63.13
N THR A 4 -31.70 -31.87 -62.58
CA THR A 4 -31.01 -31.23 -61.43
C THR A 4 -30.74 -29.73 -61.63
N PRO A 5 -30.15 -28.98 -60.67
CA PRO A 5 -30.32 -28.94 -59.21
C PRO A 5 -30.47 -27.49 -58.68
N ALA A 6 -30.93 -27.30 -57.43
CA ALA A 6 -30.75 -26.04 -56.70
C ALA A 6 -30.43 -26.37 -55.24
N THR A 7 -29.28 -25.88 -54.79
CA THR A 7 -28.79 -25.94 -53.40
C THR A 7 -29.73 -25.23 -52.43
N PRO A 8 -30.09 -25.84 -51.30
CA PRO A 8 -30.45 -25.13 -50.10
C PRO A 8 -29.27 -25.13 -49.11
N GLY A 9 -28.94 -23.94 -48.59
CA GLY A 9 -27.94 -23.77 -47.54
C GLY A 9 -28.28 -24.61 -46.31
N SER A 10 -27.29 -25.34 -45.81
CA SER A 10 -27.36 -26.03 -44.53
C SER A 10 -27.23 -25.02 -43.42
N THR A 11 -28.34 -24.81 -42.72
CA THR A 11 -28.36 -24.48 -41.30
C THR A 11 -27.58 -25.52 -40.51
N GLY A 12 -26.58 -25.11 -39.75
CA GLY A 12 -25.89 -25.96 -38.78
C GLY A 12 -24.51 -25.41 -38.45
N GLU A 13 -24.24 -25.26 -37.15
CA GLU A 13 -22.95 -24.89 -36.52
C GLU A 13 -22.65 -23.40 -36.34
N GLU A 14 -23.47 -22.71 -35.54
CA GLU A 14 -23.02 -21.60 -34.69
C GLU A 14 -23.49 -21.82 -33.24
N ALA A 15 -23.05 -22.92 -32.64
CA ALA A 15 -23.18 -23.16 -31.21
C ALA A 15 -21.94 -23.91 -30.74
N GLY A 16 -20.83 -23.20 -30.55
CA GLY A 16 -19.59 -23.84 -30.11
C GLY A 16 -18.35 -22.95 -30.16
N ALA A 17 -18.41 -21.71 -29.65
CA ALA A 17 -17.20 -20.91 -29.47
C ALA A 17 -17.21 -19.93 -28.27
N GLU A 18 -18.25 -19.90 -27.43
CA GLU A 18 -18.31 -18.99 -26.26
C GLU A 18 -18.28 -19.72 -24.89
N GLY A 19 -17.99 -21.02 -24.88
CA GLY A 19 -17.96 -21.82 -23.64
C GLY A 19 -16.57 -22.30 -23.18
N ALA A 20 -15.49 -21.92 -23.86
CA ALA A 20 -14.16 -22.52 -23.67
C ALA A 20 -13.14 -21.64 -22.91
N ALA A 21 -13.59 -20.62 -22.19
CA ALA A 21 -12.79 -19.91 -21.18
C ALA A 21 -13.28 -20.24 -19.76
N ALA A 22 -13.76 -21.47 -19.55
CA ALA A 22 -14.10 -21.97 -18.23
C ALA A 22 -12.81 -22.12 -17.41
N SER A 23 -12.68 -21.27 -16.39
CA SER A 23 -11.78 -21.34 -15.25
C SER A 23 -10.95 -22.63 -15.17
N ASP A 24 -9.64 -22.52 -15.37
CA ASP A 24 -8.70 -23.63 -15.22
C ASP A 24 -8.94 -24.34 -13.87
N PRO A 25 -9.32 -25.63 -13.84
CA PRO A 25 -9.65 -26.35 -12.62
C PRO A 25 -8.55 -26.27 -11.58
N LEU A 26 -7.30 -26.22 -12.03
CA LEU A 26 -6.12 -26.11 -11.18
C LEU A 26 -6.05 -24.73 -10.52
N MET A 27 -6.37 -23.66 -11.25
CA MET A 27 -6.45 -22.30 -10.73
C MET A 27 -7.60 -22.14 -9.74
N SER A 28 -8.77 -22.72 -10.03
CA SER A 28 -9.91 -22.70 -9.10
C SER A 28 -9.64 -23.50 -7.82
N ALA A 29 -8.87 -24.58 -7.91
CA ALA A 29 -8.46 -25.40 -6.77
C ALA A 29 -7.38 -24.68 -5.93
N MET A 30 -6.45 -23.98 -6.58
CA MET A 30 -5.44 -23.15 -5.91
C MET A 30 -6.08 -21.94 -5.21
N GLY A 31 -7.07 -21.28 -5.83
CA GLY A 31 -7.84 -20.20 -5.20
C GLY A 31 -8.54 -20.68 -3.92
N LYS A 32 -9.27 -21.81 -4.00
CA LYS A 32 -9.94 -22.42 -2.83
C LYS A 32 -8.97 -22.87 -1.73
N LEU A 33 -7.75 -23.29 -2.08
CA LEU A 33 -6.71 -23.65 -1.12
C LEU A 33 -6.06 -22.42 -0.49
N SER A 34 -5.92 -21.32 -1.24
CA SER A 34 -5.47 -20.02 -0.74
C SER A 34 -6.49 -19.43 0.24
N ASP A 35 -7.77 -19.46 -0.11
CA ASP A 35 -8.87 -18.97 0.75
C ASP A 35 -9.04 -19.83 2.02
N ALA A 36 -8.65 -21.10 1.97
CA ALA A 36 -8.68 -22.01 3.11
C ALA A 36 -7.40 -21.98 3.96
N ASN A 37 -6.32 -21.32 3.51
CA ASN A 37 -5.08 -21.18 4.25
C ASN A 37 -5.19 -20.00 5.22
N PRO A 38 -5.18 -20.20 6.55
CA PRO A 38 -5.37 -19.09 7.48
C PRO A 38 -4.25 -18.04 7.43
N MET A 39 -3.12 -18.34 6.79
CA MET A 39 -2.05 -17.36 6.51
C MET A 39 -2.41 -16.34 5.43
N SER A 40 -3.35 -16.63 4.51
CA SER A 40 -3.77 -15.68 3.46
C SER A 40 -4.54 -14.48 4.05
N ASN A 41 -5.13 -14.66 5.23
CA ASN A 41 -5.77 -13.56 5.97
C ASN A 41 -4.75 -12.60 6.61
N ILE A 42 -3.53 -13.08 6.91
CA ILE A 42 -2.48 -12.28 7.56
C ILE A 42 -1.56 -11.63 6.52
N ILE A 43 -1.17 -12.39 5.50
CA ILE A 43 -0.27 -11.95 4.44
C ILE A 43 -1.12 -11.75 3.18
N PRO A 44 -1.48 -10.51 2.81
CA PRO A 44 -2.46 -10.21 1.76
C PRO A 44 -1.91 -10.40 0.33
N LEU A 45 -1.13 -11.45 0.07
CA LEU A 45 -0.60 -11.74 -1.27
C LEU A 45 -1.66 -12.41 -2.15
N ASP A 46 -1.87 -11.87 -3.34
CA ASP A 46 -2.68 -12.52 -4.36
C ASP A 46 -1.88 -13.61 -5.08
N TRP A 47 -1.89 -14.82 -4.50
CA TRP A 47 -1.23 -15.99 -5.09
C TRP A 47 -1.80 -16.39 -6.45
N MET A 48 -3.05 -16.05 -6.74
CA MET A 48 -3.66 -16.34 -8.03
C MET A 48 -3.04 -15.44 -9.11
N GLU A 49 -2.97 -14.14 -8.88
CA GLU A 49 -2.34 -13.21 -9.83
C GLU A 49 -0.83 -13.44 -9.93
N ILE A 50 -0.14 -13.76 -8.84
CA ILE A 50 1.26 -14.21 -8.85
C ILE A 50 1.44 -15.45 -9.76
N SER A 51 0.55 -16.44 -9.63
CA SER A 51 0.64 -17.65 -10.45
C SER A 51 0.38 -17.38 -11.93
N LYS A 52 -0.57 -16.49 -12.26
CA LYS A 52 -0.81 -16.02 -13.64
C LYS A 52 0.43 -15.31 -14.20
N ALA A 53 1.04 -14.41 -13.41
CA ALA A 53 2.26 -13.70 -13.78
C ALA A 53 3.41 -14.67 -14.12
N LEU A 54 3.63 -15.69 -13.28
CA LEU A 54 4.63 -16.74 -13.53
C LEU A 54 4.30 -17.58 -14.77
N GLN A 55 3.03 -17.93 -14.98
CA GLN A 55 2.59 -18.65 -16.18
C GLN A 55 2.83 -17.83 -17.45
N THR A 56 2.58 -16.51 -17.41
CA THR A 56 2.84 -15.61 -18.53
C THR A 56 4.32 -15.58 -18.90
N LEU A 57 5.22 -15.45 -17.91
CA LEU A 57 6.67 -15.56 -18.16
C LEU A 57 7.06 -16.93 -18.74
N TRP A 58 6.50 -18.01 -18.21
CA TRP A 58 6.79 -19.35 -18.70
C TRP A 58 6.35 -19.54 -20.17
N LYS A 59 5.16 -19.06 -20.53
CA LYS A 59 4.67 -19.04 -21.92
C LYS A 59 5.57 -18.21 -22.83
N ARG A 60 6.01 -17.02 -22.40
CA ARG A 60 6.96 -16.17 -23.15
C ARG A 60 8.27 -16.90 -23.43
N LYS A 61 8.83 -17.58 -22.42
CA LYS A 61 10.05 -18.39 -22.59
C LYS A 61 9.86 -19.55 -23.56
N MET A 62 8.68 -20.18 -23.60
CA MET A 62 8.39 -21.22 -24.59
C MET A 62 8.19 -20.66 -26.00
N SER A 63 7.71 -19.42 -26.14
CA SER A 63 7.53 -18.78 -27.45
C SER A 63 8.85 -18.35 -28.11
N ASP A 64 9.91 -18.09 -27.35
CA ASP A 64 11.26 -17.82 -27.86
C ASP A 64 12.34 -18.69 -27.17
N PRO A 65 12.46 -19.96 -27.61
CA PRO A 65 13.42 -20.89 -27.01
C PRO A 65 14.90 -20.48 -27.19
N GLN A 66 15.22 -19.72 -28.25
CA GLN A 66 16.60 -19.29 -28.50
C GLN A 66 17.01 -18.19 -27.51
N ARG A 67 16.16 -17.19 -27.30
CA ARG A 67 16.39 -16.17 -26.27
C ARG A 67 16.38 -16.78 -24.88
N ALA A 68 15.45 -17.69 -24.58
CA ALA A 68 15.41 -18.38 -23.29
C ALA A 68 16.72 -19.12 -22.99
N MET A 69 17.33 -19.77 -24.01
CA MET A 69 18.63 -20.43 -23.87
C MET A 69 19.77 -19.43 -23.64
N GLN A 70 19.77 -18.28 -24.32
CA GLN A 70 20.76 -17.23 -24.11
C GLN A 70 20.69 -16.66 -22.70
N VAL A 71 19.48 -16.33 -22.24
CA VAL A 71 19.23 -15.84 -20.87
C VAL A 71 19.64 -16.88 -19.83
N ALA A 72 19.28 -18.15 -20.04
CA ALA A 72 19.69 -19.24 -19.14
C ALA A 72 21.20 -19.44 -19.10
N THR A 73 21.89 -19.30 -20.24
CA THR A 73 23.35 -19.42 -20.31
C THR A 73 24.04 -18.27 -19.57
N ASP A 74 23.55 -17.04 -19.76
CA ASP A 74 24.05 -15.85 -19.07
C ASP A 74 23.82 -15.94 -17.55
N TYR A 75 22.64 -16.37 -17.13
CA TYR A 75 22.31 -16.61 -15.72
C TYR A 75 23.26 -17.64 -15.10
N ASN A 76 23.44 -18.81 -15.73
CA ASN A 76 24.32 -19.85 -15.22
C ASN A 76 25.78 -19.38 -15.14
N ARG A 77 26.23 -18.58 -16.13
CA ARG A 77 27.58 -17.99 -16.12
C ARG A 77 27.75 -17.02 -14.95
N ARG A 78 26.84 -16.05 -14.79
CA ARG A 78 26.88 -15.08 -13.68
C ARG A 78 26.76 -15.77 -12.33
N LEU A 79 25.89 -16.78 -12.20
CA LEU A 79 25.76 -17.59 -10.99
C LEU A 79 27.07 -18.31 -10.65
N PHE A 80 27.73 -18.91 -11.64
CA PHE A 80 29.03 -19.55 -11.44
C PHE A 80 30.11 -18.53 -11.02
N GLU A 81 30.19 -17.38 -11.69
CA GLU A 81 31.10 -16.29 -11.35
C GLU A 81 30.88 -15.81 -9.90
N THR A 82 29.63 -15.54 -9.52
CA THR A 82 29.22 -15.14 -8.16
C THR A 82 29.61 -16.17 -7.10
N ASN A 83 29.30 -17.46 -7.34
CA ASN A 83 29.65 -18.53 -6.42
C ASN A 83 31.16 -18.67 -6.25
N MET A 84 31.91 -18.69 -7.36
CA MET A 84 33.37 -18.75 -7.33
C MET A 84 33.96 -17.57 -6.55
N LYS A 85 33.41 -16.35 -6.72
CA LYS A 85 33.84 -15.16 -5.98
C LYS A 85 33.60 -15.31 -4.48
N ALA A 86 32.38 -15.65 -4.05
CA ALA A 86 32.05 -15.79 -2.62
C ALA A 86 32.96 -16.82 -1.92
N TRP A 87 33.17 -17.97 -2.54
CA TRP A 87 34.05 -19.01 -1.99
C TRP A 87 35.54 -18.64 -2.08
N SER A 88 35.98 -17.93 -3.12
CA SER A 88 37.35 -17.40 -3.21
C SER A 88 37.64 -16.33 -2.16
N ASN A 89 36.68 -15.45 -1.87
CA ASN A 89 36.78 -14.44 -0.83
C ASN A 89 36.85 -15.07 0.56
N ALA A 90 36.00 -16.05 0.85
CA ALA A 90 36.04 -16.79 2.10
C ALA A 90 37.36 -17.57 2.28
N ALA A 91 37.88 -18.18 1.19
CA ALA A 91 39.20 -18.82 1.22
C ALA A 91 40.29 -17.78 1.52
N SER A 92 40.30 -16.64 0.83
CA SER A 92 41.28 -15.56 1.03
C SER A 92 41.25 -15.04 2.47
N HIS A 93 40.07 -14.85 3.05
CA HIS A 93 39.89 -14.47 4.45
C HIS A 93 40.44 -15.52 5.42
N PHE A 94 40.15 -16.82 5.18
CA PHE A 94 40.72 -17.91 5.97
C PHE A 94 42.27 -17.92 5.96
N TRP A 95 42.87 -17.51 4.84
CA TRP A 95 44.33 -17.40 4.68
C TRP A 95 44.91 -16.03 5.10
N GLY A 96 44.09 -15.12 5.65
CA GLY A 96 44.54 -13.79 6.12
C GLY A 96 44.94 -12.82 5.00
N LEU A 97 44.49 -13.06 3.77
CA LEU A 97 44.72 -12.18 2.63
C LEU A 97 43.65 -11.07 2.57
N PRO A 98 44.01 -9.85 2.13
CA PRO A 98 43.05 -8.77 2.00
C PRO A 98 41.95 -9.13 0.99
N ARG A 99 40.69 -8.84 1.36
CA ARG A 99 39.52 -8.99 0.50
C ARG A 99 39.71 -8.12 -0.75
N GLN A 100 39.34 -8.62 -1.92
CA GLN A 100 39.13 -7.72 -3.06
C GLN A 100 37.93 -6.83 -2.73
N GLU A 101 38.18 -5.57 -2.40
CA GLU A 101 37.12 -4.56 -2.27
C GLU A 101 36.52 -4.31 -3.65
N GLU A 102 35.24 -4.59 -3.81
CA GLU A 102 34.45 -4.11 -4.94
C GLU A 102 33.68 -2.86 -4.50
N GLU A 103 33.63 -1.84 -5.37
CA GLU A 103 32.68 -0.73 -5.23
C GLU A 103 31.26 -1.30 -5.32
N GLU A 104 30.50 -1.27 -4.22
CA GLU A 104 29.06 -1.54 -4.26
C GLU A 104 28.39 -0.51 -5.18
N LYS A 105 28.09 -0.91 -6.42
CA LYS A 105 27.27 -0.11 -7.33
C LYS A 105 25.80 -0.30 -6.97
N GLY A 106 25.30 0.51 -6.04
CA GLY A 106 23.88 0.54 -5.70
C GLY A 106 23.64 1.03 -4.27
N LYS A 107 22.37 1.25 -3.92
CA LYS A 107 22.00 1.39 -2.51
C LYS A 107 22.01 0.00 -1.87
N PRO A 108 22.66 -0.19 -0.71
CA PRO A 108 22.68 -1.48 -0.03
C PRO A 108 21.25 -1.88 0.36
N ASP A 109 20.88 -3.13 0.04
CA ASP A 109 19.58 -3.70 0.40
C ASP A 109 19.53 -3.93 1.92
N ARG A 110 18.68 -3.15 2.60
CA ARG A 110 18.59 -3.14 4.07
C ARG A 110 18.17 -4.49 4.66
N ARG A 111 17.55 -5.37 3.86
CA ARG A 111 17.18 -6.73 4.25
C ARG A 111 18.40 -7.58 4.63
N PHE A 112 19.54 -7.33 3.99
CA PHE A 112 20.77 -8.09 4.19
C PHE A 112 21.80 -7.28 5.01
N SER A 113 21.33 -6.60 6.06
CA SER A 113 22.15 -5.68 6.88
C SER A 113 23.03 -6.38 7.92
N GLU A 114 22.72 -7.62 8.29
CA GLU A 114 23.54 -8.39 9.25
C GLU A 114 24.92 -8.71 8.67
N PRO A 115 26.01 -8.61 9.45
CA PRO A 115 27.37 -8.88 8.99
C PRO A 115 27.54 -10.27 8.36
N GLU A 116 26.82 -11.27 8.88
CA GLU A 116 26.88 -12.65 8.42
C GLU A 116 26.57 -12.79 6.91
N TRP A 117 25.76 -11.90 6.33
CA TRP A 117 25.45 -11.89 4.89
C TRP A 117 26.64 -11.56 3.99
N ASN A 118 27.67 -10.93 4.53
CA ASN A 118 28.87 -10.53 3.80
C ASN A 118 30.14 -11.23 4.30
N GLU A 119 30.11 -11.78 5.53
CA GLU A 119 31.26 -12.44 6.16
C GLU A 119 31.23 -13.97 6.02
N ASN A 120 30.05 -14.58 5.87
CA ASN A 120 29.90 -16.03 5.77
C ASN A 120 29.63 -16.44 4.31
N PRO A 121 30.49 -17.30 3.70
CA PRO A 121 30.34 -17.70 2.30
C PRO A 121 29.00 -18.34 1.97
N TYR A 122 28.40 -19.05 2.93
CA TYR A 122 27.09 -19.67 2.74
C TYR A 122 26.00 -18.61 2.57
N TYR A 123 25.94 -17.63 3.48
CA TYR A 123 24.94 -16.56 3.43
C TYR A 123 25.20 -15.59 2.28
N GLU A 124 26.47 -15.27 1.99
CA GLU A 124 26.85 -14.46 0.83
C GLU A 124 26.40 -15.13 -0.48
N THR A 125 26.71 -16.43 -0.65
CA THR A 125 26.25 -17.21 -1.81
C THR A 125 24.73 -17.21 -1.94
N LEU A 126 24.02 -17.42 -0.82
CA LEU A 126 22.56 -17.46 -0.80
C LEU A 126 21.94 -16.11 -1.18
N LYS A 127 22.46 -15.01 -0.60
CA LYS A 127 22.06 -13.63 -0.91
C LYS A 127 22.28 -13.32 -2.38
N GLU A 128 23.49 -13.53 -2.89
CA GLU A 128 23.83 -13.16 -4.27
C GLU A 128 23.09 -14.02 -5.29
N THR A 129 22.87 -15.32 -5.01
CA THR A 129 22.05 -16.20 -5.86
C THR A 129 20.61 -15.70 -5.93
N TYR A 130 20.04 -15.30 -4.80
CA TYR A 130 18.70 -14.73 -4.73
C TYR A 130 18.61 -13.40 -5.48
N LEU A 131 19.54 -12.45 -5.23
CA LEU A 131 19.54 -11.14 -5.89
C LEU A 131 19.68 -11.29 -7.40
N LEU A 132 20.56 -12.18 -7.86
CA LEU A 132 20.72 -12.49 -9.27
C LEU A 132 19.42 -13.06 -9.85
N ALA A 133 18.84 -14.10 -9.24
CA ALA A 133 17.58 -14.69 -9.71
C ALA A 133 16.43 -13.67 -9.76
N SER A 134 16.39 -12.77 -8.79
CA SER A 134 15.42 -11.67 -8.69
C SER A 134 15.58 -10.66 -9.83
N GLU A 135 16.82 -10.21 -10.08
CA GLU A 135 17.16 -9.31 -11.20
C GLU A 135 16.70 -9.91 -12.53
N TYR A 136 17.03 -11.20 -12.78
CA TYR A 136 16.62 -11.87 -14.01
C TYR A 136 15.11 -11.98 -14.14
N LEU A 137 14.40 -12.36 -13.08
CA LEU A 137 12.94 -12.53 -13.14
C LEU A 137 12.21 -11.20 -13.40
N LEU A 138 12.67 -10.12 -12.77
CA LEU A 138 12.08 -8.79 -12.96
C LEU A 138 12.45 -8.18 -14.31
N LYS A 139 13.68 -8.37 -14.79
CA LYS A 139 14.11 -7.89 -16.12
C LYS A 139 13.31 -8.53 -17.26
N GLU A 140 12.98 -9.82 -17.12
CA GLU A 140 12.13 -10.52 -18.09
C GLU A 140 10.69 -9.95 -18.15
N ALA A 141 10.24 -9.29 -17.09
CA ALA A 141 8.95 -8.60 -17.06
C ALA A 141 9.00 -7.26 -17.83
N GLU A 142 10.16 -6.59 -17.87
CA GLU A 142 10.35 -5.28 -18.49
C GLU A 142 10.59 -5.34 -20.01
N GLU A 143 11.17 -6.44 -20.51
CA GLU A 143 11.57 -6.53 -21.91
C GLU A 143 10.47 -7.14 -22.81
N THR A 144 9.55 -6.34 -23.36
CA THR A 144 8.77 -6.76 -24.55
C THR A 144 8.32 -5.60 -25.46
N ASP A 145 8.61 -5.77 -26.75
CA ASP A 145 8.08 -5.15 -27.97
C ASP A 145 7.61 -3.69 -27.96
N GLY A 146 8.54 -2.74 -27.75
CA GLY A 146 8.63 -1.44 -28.46
C GLY A 146 7.44 -0.47 -28.43
N GLN A 147 6.32 -0.83 -27.83
CA GLN A 147 5.16 -0.03 -27.51
C GLN A 147 5.22 0.16 -25.99
N GLY A 148 4.91 1.36 -25.51
CA GLY A 148 5.13 1.75 -24.11
C GLY A 148 4.54 0.76 -23.08
N GLU A 149 4.90 0.97 -21.82
CA GLU A 149 4.50 0.11 -20.71
C GLU A 149 2.97 -0.09 -20.67
N THR A 150 2.50 -1.31 -20.94
CA THR A 150 1.06 -1.63 -20.91
C THR A 150 0.60 -1.92 -19.48
N GLU A 151 -0.70 -1.76 -19.23
CA GLU A 151 -1.33 -2.14 -17.94
C GLU A 151 -1.01 -3.59 -17.54
N GLU A 152 -1.06 -4.50 -18.51
CA GLU A 152 -0.69 -5.91 -18.33
C GLU A 152 0.78 -6.07 -17.90
N GLN A 153 1.71 -5.26 -18.43
CA GLN A 153 3.12 -5.28 -18.04
C GLN A 153 3.32 -4.74 -16.62
N ARG A 154 2.61 -3.68 -16.23
CA ARG A 154 2.66 -3.15 -14.86
C ARG A 154 2.13 -4.17 -13.85
N SER A 155 1.00 -4.78 -14.14
CA SER A 155 0.43 -5.85 -13.30
C SER A 155 1.39 -7.05 -13.22
N LEU A 156 1.96 -7.49 -14.35
CA LEU A 156 2.95 -8.58 -14.38
C LEU A 156 4.16 -8.25 -13.49
N LYS A 157 4.74 -7.06 -13.63
CA LYS A 157 5.89 -6.60 -12.84
C LYS A 157 5.55 -6.50 -11.36
N PHE A 158 4.39 -5.95 -11.01
CA PHE A 158 3.91 -5.84 -9.64
C PHE A 158 3.83 -7.22 -8.97
N HIS A 159 3.13 -8.18 -9.57
CA HIS A 159 2.95 -9.51 -8.98
C HIS A 159 4.26 -10.32 -8.92
N LEU A 160 5.15 -10.17 -9.91
CA LEU A 160 6.48 -10.80 -9.84
C LEU A 160 7.35 -10.20 -8.74
N LYS A 161 7.25 -8.90 -8.50
CA LYS A 161 7.93 -8.24 -7.38
C LYS A 161 7.43 -8.79 -6.04
N GLN A 162 6.12 -8.94 -5.87
CA GLN A 162 5.52 -9.57 -4.69
C GLN A 162 6.04 -11.00 -4.46
N PHE A 163 6.13 -11.80 -5.53
CA PHE A 163 6.69 -13.14 -5.49
C PHE A 163 8.17 -13.13 -5.05
N VAL A 164 8.99 -12.32 -5.71
CA VAL A 164 10.42 -12.18 -5.38
C VAL A 164 10.59 -11.81 -3.90
N ASP A 165 9.89 -10.78 -3.44
CA ASP A 165 9.99 -10.30 -2.07
C ASP A 165 9.55 -11.37 -1.05
N SER A 166 8.59 -12.24 -1.41
CA SER A 166 8.18 -13.37 -0.57
C SER A 166 9.22 -14.48 -0.46
N MET A 167 9.99 -14.70 -1.53
CA MET A 167 10.99 -15.75 -1.62
C MET A 167 12.36 -15.33 -1.06
N ALA A 168 12.46 -14.12 -0.50
CA ALA A 168 13.69 -13.62 0.09
C ALA A 168 14.21 -14.56 1.19
N PRO A 169 15.50 -14.97 1.18
CA PRO A 169 16.06 -15.88 2.18
C PRO A 169 15.93 -15.38 3.63
N VAL A 170 15.90 -14.05 3.82
CA VAL A 170 15.70 -13.42 5.13
C VAL A 170 14.34 -13.73 5.76
N ASN A 171 13.33 -14.12 4.97
CA ASN A 171 11.97 -14.38 5.45
C ASN A 171 11.82 -15.74 6.14
N PHE A 172 12.81 -16.63 6.03
CA PHE A 172 12.74 -17.98 6.58
C PHE A 172 13.74 -18.19 7.70
N PHE A 173 13.27 -18.79 8.81
CA PHE A 173 14.10 -19.03 10.00
C PHE A 173 15.43 -19.73 9.68
N LEU A 174 15.39 -20.81 8.88
CA LEU A 174 16.56 -21.64 8.59
C LEU A 174 17.66 -20.93 7.79
N THR A 175 17.32 -19.83 7.13
CA THR A 175 18.23 -19.06 6.28
C THR A 175 18.47 -17.65 6.81
N ASN A 176 17.87 -17.28 7.94
CA ASN A 176 18.02 -15.97 8.55
C ASN A 176 19.03 -16.03 9.72
N PRO A 177 20.24 -15.46 9.56
CA PRO A 177 21.28 -15.52 10.59
C PRO A 177 20.88 -14.81 11.88
N ALA A 178 20.18 -13.66 11.80
CA ALA A 178 19.70 -12.94 12.99
C ALA A 178 18.68 -13.77 13.78
N ALA A 179 17.75 -14.44 13.09
CA ALA A 179 16.75 -15.27 13.74
C ALA A 179 17.35 -16.48 14.45
N ILE A 180 18.29 -17.17 13.79
CA ILE A 180 19.01 -18.31 14.38
C ILE A 180 19.82 -17.86 15.60
N LYS A 181 20.58 -16.77 15.47
CA LYS A 181 21.38 -16.20 16.55
C LYS A 181 20.52 -15.80 17.73
N ARG A 182 19.39 -15.11 17.50
CA ARG A 182 18.44 -14.70 18.54
C ARG A 182 17.81 -15.91 19.25
N ALA A 183 17.46 -16.95 18.51
CA ALA A 183 16.94 -18.18 19.09
C ALA A 183 17.99 -18.86 19.99
N MET A 184 19.26 -18.88 19.58
CA MET A 184 20.37 -19.39 20.40
C MET A 184 20.59 -18.56 21.66
N GLU A 185 20.65 -17.23 21.54
CA GLU A 185 20.85 -16.30 22.66
C GLU A 185 19.73 -16.36 23.70
N THR A 186 18.49 -16.59 23.26
CA THR A 186 17.31 -16.66 24.15
C THR A 186 16.98 -18.07 24.62
N GLY A 187 17.74 -19.09 24.22
CA GLY A 187 17.41 -20.50 24.49
C GLY A 187 16.07 -20.93 23.88
N GLY A 188 15.67 -20.32 22.76
CA GLY A 188 14.43 -20.59 22.04
C GLY A 188 13.22 -19.75 22.49
N MET A 189 13.36 -18.88 23.49
CA MET A 189 12.25 -18.04 23.95
C MET A 189 11.72 -17.11 22.85
N SER A 190 12.59 -16.58 21.98
CA SER A 190 12.17 -15.74 20.85
C SER A 190 11.21 -16.45 19.90
N LEU A 191 11.40 -17.76 19.68
CA LEU A 191 10.50 -18.56 18.84
C LEU A 191 9.16 -18.80 19.52
N ALA A 192 9.16 -19.01 20.84
CA ALA A 192 7.93 -19.16 21.62
C ALA A 192 7.13 -17.86 21.66
N ASP A 193 7.80 -16.71 21.78
CA ASP A 193 7.18 -15.39 21.70
C ASP A 193 6.62 -15.13 20.29
N GLY A 194 7.39 -15.46 19.24
CA GLY A 194 6.93 -15.30 17.86
C GLY A 194 5.75 -16.20 17.48
N ALA A 195 5.71 -17.43 17.98
CA ALA A 195 4.55 -18.31 17.81
C ALA A 195 3.30 -17.78 18.51
N ARG A 196 3.45 -17.14 19.69
CA ARG A 196 2.33 -16.48 20.39
C ARG A 196 1.83 -15.26 19.61
N ASN A 197 2.73 -14.46 19.05
CA ASN A 197 2.37 -13.34 18.18
C ASN A 197 1.59 -13.82 16.94
N LEU A 198 2.08 -14.85 16.26
CA LEU A 198 1.39 -15.43 15.10
C LEU A 198 0.00 -15.98 15.46
N ALA A 199 -0.14 -16.65 16.60
CA ALA A 199 -1.44 -17.14 17.06
C ALA A 199 -2.44 -16.00 17.30
N SER A 200 -2.00 -14.90 17.92
CA SER A 200 -2.81 -13.69 18.11
C SER A 200 -3.25 -13.10 16.77
N ASP A 201 -2.33 -12.97 15.82
CA ASP A 201 -2.62 -12.41 14.48
C ASP A 201 -3.57 -13.30 13.68
N LEU A 202 -3.50 -14.63 13.85
CA LEU A 202 -4.43 -15.59 13.25
C LEU A 202 -5.84 -15.48 13.85
N GLU A 203 -5.94 -15.23 15.16
CA GLU A 203 -7.23 -14.99 15.84
C GLU A 203 -7.85 -13.65 15.42
N GLU A 204 -7.04 -12.60 15.29
CA GLU A 204 -7.49 -11.28 14.84
C GLU A 204 -7.74 -11.21 13.32
N GLY A 205 -7.16 -12.15 12.56
CA GLY A 205 -7.28 -12.22 11.10
C GLY A 205 -6.53 -11.10 10.38
N ARG A 206 -5.46 -10.55 10.97
CA ARG A 206 -4.63 -9.47 10.41
C ARG A 206 -3.21 -9.51 10.98
N LEU A 207 -2.24 -9.02 10.20
CA LEU A 207 -0.86 -8.83 10.67
C LEU A 207 -0.76 -7.67 11.67
N SER A 208 -0.23 -7.92 12.86
CA SER A 208 0.03 -6.88 13.85
C SER A 208 1.26 -6.04 13.48
N MET A 209 1.05 -4.88 12.87
CA MET A 209 2.15 -3.99 12.46
C MET A 209 2.57 -2.98 13.55
N VAL A 210 1.76 -2.84 14.61
CA VAL A 210 1.93 -1.85 15.68
C VAL A 210 1.34 -2.39 16.99
N ASP A 211 1.91 -2.00 18.12
CA ASP A 211 1.31 -2.28 19.43
C ASP A 211 0.03 -1.43 19.59
N ALA A 212 -1.13 -2.07 19.38
CA ALA A 212 -2.43 -1.41 19.47
C ALA A 212 -2.74 -0.86 20.87
N ASN A 213 -2.06 -1.34 21.92
CA ASN A 213 -2.24 -0.86 23.29
C ASN A 213 -1.29 0.29 23.65
N ALA A 214 -0.36 0.66 22.77
CA ALA A 214 0.58 1.74 23.02
C ALA A 214 -0.04 3.12 22.84
N PHE A 215 -1.15 3.22 22.09
CA PHE A 215 -1.75 4.49 21.70
C PHE A 215 -3.24 4.55 21.99
N GLU A 216 -3.68 5.71 22.49
CA GLU A 216 -5.07 6.07 22.73
C GLU A 216 -5.31 7.50 22.24
N VAL A 217 -6.21 7.64 21.28
CA VAL A 217 -6.57 8.93 20.68
C VAL A 217 -7.26 9.81 21.72
N GLY A 218 -6.75 11.01 21.92
CA GLY A 218 -7.17 11.95 22.96
C GLY A 218 -6.33 11.87 24.25
N GLU A 219 -5.58 10.80 24.47
CA GLU A 219 -4.66 10.68 25.63
C GLU A 219 -3.20 10.88 25.26
N ASN A 220 -2.73 10.20 24.20
CA ASN A 220 -1.33 10.27 23.76
C ASN A 220 -1.15 10.44 22.24
N LEU A 221 -2.24 10.44 21.48
CA LEU A 221 -2.35 10.91 20.10
C LEU A 221 -3.44 11.96 19.99
N ALA A 222 -3.37 12.89 19.04
CA ALA A 222 -4.36 13.95 18.85
C ALA A 222 -4.61 14.79 20.12
N THR A 223 -3.53 15.07 20.85
CA THR A 223 -3.60 15.72 22.17
C THR A 223 -3.44 17.23 22.11
N THR A 224 -3.41 17.84 20.91
CA THR A 224 -3.34 19.30 20.82
C THR A 224 -4.63 19.91 21.38
N PRO A 225 -4.57 20.79 22.40
CA PRO A 225 -5.77 21.32 23.04
C PRO A 225 -6.70 21.99 22.03
N GLY A 226 -7.97 21.59 22.03
CA GLY A 226 -8.97 22.09 21.10
C GLY A 226 -10.38 21.69 21.52
N LYS A 227 -11.38 22.26 20.83
CA LYS A 227 -12.81 22.01 21.11
C LYS A 227 -13.57 21.85 19.81
N VAL A 228 -14.55 20.94 19.81
CA VAL A 228 -15.55 20.87 18.75
C VAL A 228 -16.44 22.11 18.86
N VAL A 229 -16.38 22.97 17.85
CA VAL A 229 -17.14 24.24 17.78
C VAL A 229 -18.38 24.14 16.89
N TYR A 230 -18.45 23.11 16.06
CA TYR A 230 -19.60 22.83 15.21
C TYR A 230 -19.67 21.34 14.89
N ARG A 231 -20.89 20.84 14.70
CA ARG A 231 -21.16 19.46 14.28
C ARG A 231 -22.38 19.45 13.37
N ASN A 232 -22.30 18.72 12.27
CA ASN A 232 -23.45 18.36 11.43
C ASN A 232 -23.48 16.84 11.20
N GLU A 233 -24.22 16.38 10.19
CA GLU A 233 -24.37 14.96 9.90
C GLU A 233 -23.07 14.29 9.42
N LEU A 234 -22.10 15.07 8.93
CA LEU A 234 -20.90 14.56 8.25
C LEU A 234 -19.59 14.94 8.96
N ILE A 235 -19.54 16.08 9.63
CA ILE A 235 -18.31 16.61 10.23
C ILE A 235 -18.50 17.06 11.67
N GLU A 236 -17.41 16.95 12.42
CA GLU A 236 -17.11 17.81 13.55
C GLU A 236 -16.04 18.82 13.14
N LEU A 237 -16.24 20.09 13.46
CA LEU A 237 -15.24 21.12 13.26
C LEU A 237 -14.55 21.40 14.59
N ILE A 238 -13.24 21.16 14.65
CA ILE A 238 -12.40 21.39 15.82
C ILE A 238 -11.70 22.73 15.66
N GLN A 239 -11.78 23.60 16.66
CA GLN A 239 -10.92 24.77 16.81
C GLN A 239 -9.86 24.47 17.88
N TYR A 240 -8.59 24.65 17.54
CA TYR A 240 -7.49 24.47 18.51
C TYR A 240 -7.26 25.72 19.34
N GLU A 241 -6.89 25.54 20.61
CA GLU A 241 -6.65 26.63 21.56
C GLU A 241 -5.35 27.38 21.18
N PRO A 242 -5.37 28.72 21.06
CA PRO A 242 -4.19 29.48 20.69
C PRO A 242 -3.11 29.42 21.78
N THR A 243 -1.85 29.23 21.39
CA THR A 243 -0.70 29.20 22.32
C THR A 243 0.16 30.46 22.27
N THR A 244 -0.29 31.51 21.57
CA THR A 244 0.41 32.80 21.40
C THR A 244 -0.51 33.96 21.78
N GLU A 245 0.07 35.09 22.22
CA GLU A 245 -0.71 36.29 22.57
C GLU A 245 -1.40 36.95 21.37
N ARG A 246 -0.82 36.79 20.18
CA ARG A 246 -1.33 37.28 18.90
C ARG A 246 -1.29 36.17 17.89
N VAL A 247 -2.29 36.16 17.02
CA VAL A 247 -2.43 35.22 15.91
C VAL A 247 -2.55 35.96 14.59
N TYR A 248 -2.30 35.26 13.49
CA TYR A 248 -2.62 35.76 12.15
C TYR A 248 -4.12 35.96 11.98
N GLU A 249 -4.50 37.02 11.28
CA GLU A 249 -5.90 37.43 11.07
C GLU A 249 -6.70 36.44 10.22
N VAL A 250 -6.05 35.81 9.23
CA VAL A 250 -6.68 34.82 8.35
C VAL A 250 -6.45 33.42 8.93
N PRO A 251 -7.51 32.70 9.35
CA PRO A 251 -7.39 31.36 9.92
C PRO A 251 -7.09 30.29 8.85
N LEU A 252 -6.60 29.14 9.31
CA LEU A 252 -6.41 27.94 8.50
C LEU A 252 -7.57 26.95 8.72
N LEU A 253 -8.12 26.40 7.65
CA LEU A 253 -9.11 25.32 7.69
C LEU A 253 -8.56 24.07 7.02
N PHE A 254 -8.33 23.01 7.80
CA PHE A 254 -7.85 21.73 7.31
C PHE A 254 -8.99 20.81 6.90
N LEU A 255 -8.85 20.27 5.69
CA LEU A 255 -9.70 19.25 5.07
C LEU A 255 -8.84 17.97 4.90
N PRO A 256 -8.77 17.11 5.93
CA PRO A 256 -8.02 15.86 5.88
C PRO A 256 -8.72 14.84 4.98
N PRO A 257 -8.08 13.69 4.65
CA PRO A 257 -8.77 12.58 4.02
C PRO A 257 -9.84 11.99 4.95
N TRP A 258 -10.81 11.31 4.36
CA TRP A 258 -11.79 10.46 5.06
C TRP A 258 -11.60 8.96 4.74
N ILE A 259 -10.47 8.61 4.11
CA ILE A 259 -10.02 7.21 3.97
C ILE A 259 -9.49 6.70 5.32
N ASN A 260 -8.64 7.50 5.95
CA ASN A 260 -8.17 7.34 7.32
C ASN A 260 -8.52 8.61 8.12
N LYS A 261 -8.31 8.58 9.43
CA LYS A 261 -8.73 9.67 10.33
C LYS A 261 -7.82 10.90 10.26
N TYR A 262 -8.34 12.05 10.67
CA TYR A 262 -7.67 13.36 10.57
C TYR A 262 -6.35 13.46 11.34
N TYR A 263 -6.17 12.66 12.38
CA TYR A 263 -5.10 12.83 13.36
C TYR A 263 -3.71 12.45 12.84
N ILE A 264 -3.55 12.05 11.56
CA ILE A 264 -2.24 12.07 10.89
C ILE A 264 -1.59 13.45 10.91
N LEU A 265 -2.40 14.51 10.93
CA LEU A 265 -1.94 15.90 11.04
C LEU A 265 -1.71 16.33 12.51
N ASP A 266 -2.12 15.51 13.47
CA ASP A 266 -2.02 15.74 14.91
C ASP A 266 -1.70 14.43 15.64
N LEU A 267 -0.55 13.81 15.34
CA LEU A 267 -0.14 12.53 15.94
C LEU A 267 0.31 12.73 17.40
N SER A 268 1.57 12.43 17.71
CA SER A 268 2.16 12.73 19.02
C SER A 268 2.59 14.19 19.10
N GLU A 269 2.84 14.67 20.31
CA GLU A 269 3.33 16.04 20.53
C GLU A 269 4.59 16.38 19.70
N LYS A 270 5.45 15.39 19.42
CA LYS A 270 6.72 15.57 18.73
C LYS A 270 6.59 15.74 17.22
N ASN A 271 5.48 15.31 16.63
CA ASN A 271 5.25 15.29 15.19
C ASN A 271 3.85 15.79 14.80
N SER A 272 3.20 16.54 15.67
CA SER A 272 1.95 17.23 15.36
C SER A 272 2.19 18.49 14.52
N MET A 273 1.62 18.51 13.32
CA MET A 273 1.60 19.70 12.46
C MET A 273 0.65 20.77 13.02
N VAL A 274 -0.50 20.35 13.55
CA VAL A 274 -1.46 21.26 14.19
C VAL A 274 -0.79 22.02 15.33
N LYS A 275 -0.15 21.31 16.27
CA LYS A 275 0.58 21.91 17.39
C LYS A 275 1.61 22.92 16.90
N TYR A 276 2.42 22.54 15.91
CA TYR A 276 3.41 23.42 15.31
C TYR A 276 2.78 24.71 14.76
N LEU A 277 1.67 24.63 14.03
CA LEU A 277 1.01 25.80 13.44
C LEU A 277 0.41 26.72 14.50
N VAL A 278 -0.23 26.15 15.51
CA VAL A 278 -0.77 26.91 16.65
C VAL A 278 0.35 27.62 17.41
N GLU A 279 1.49 26.95 17.64
CA GLU A 279 2.71 27.54 18.23
C GLU A 279 3.32 28.66 17.38
N ARG A 280 3.08 28.65 16.06
CA ARG A 280 3.48 29.72 15.12
C ARG A 280 2.48 30.87 15.04
N GLY A 281 1.40 30.83 15.81
CA GLY A 281 0.39 31.88 15.88
C GLY A 281 -0.66 31.80 14.78
N PHE A 282 -0.89 30.63 14.19
CA PHE A 282 -2.07 30.43 13.34
C PHE A 282 -3.29 30.05 14.18
N THR A 283 -4.44 30.62 13.84
CA THR A 283 -5.73 30.05 14.27
C THR A 283 -6.04 28.86 13.37
N VAL A 284 -6.08 27.65 13.93
CA VAL A 284 -6.23 26.41 13.16
C VAL A 284 -7.59 25.77 13.45
N PHE A 285 -8.29 25.43 12.38
CA PHE A 285 -9.48 24.60 12.40
C PHE A 285 -9.24 23.29 11.66
N MET A 286 -9.82 22.20 12.14
CA MET A 286 -9.72 20.87 11.53
C MET A 286 -11.10 20.26 11.38
N THR A 287 -11.39 19.79 10.18
CA THR A 287 -12.56 18.96 9.90
C THR A 287 -12.28 17.52 10.31
N SER A 288 -13.04 16.98 11.25
CA SER A 288 -13.06 15.55 11.61
C SER A 288 -14.28 14.90 10.96
N TRP A 289 -14.04 14.05 9.97
CA TRP A 289 -15.10 13.35 9.23
C TRP A 289 -15.74 12.25 10.07
N LYS A 290 -17.07 12.10 9.94
CA LYS A 290 -17.81 10.99 10.51
C LYS A 290 -17.41 9.70 9.78
N ASN A 291 -17.09 8.64 10.53
CA ASN A 291 -16.93 7.30 9.94
C ASN A 291 -18.27 6.84 9.34
N PRO A 292 -18.28 6.30 8.10
CA PRO A 292 -19.49 5.83 7.49
C PRO A 292 -20.16 4.71 8.28
N ASP A 293 -21.48 4.69 8.20
CA ASP A 293 -22.31 3.61 8.71
C ASP A 293 -23.51 3.46 7.75
N SER A 294 -24.38 2.47 7.99
CA SER A 294 -25.53 2.22 7.11
C SER A 294 -26.51 3.40 7.00
N SER A 295 -26.49 4.37 7.93
CA SER A 295 -27.30 5.59 7.81
C SER A 295 -26.80 6.57 6.75
N MET A 296 -25.59 6.35 6.24
CA MET A 296 -24.93 7.20 5.26
C MET A 296 -25.01 6.67 3.82
N GLU A 297 -25.79 5.61 3.56
CA GLU A 297 -25.97 4.99 2.23
C GLU A 297 -26.25 5.99 1.09
N GLU A 298 -27.06 7.01 1.37
CA GLU A 298 -27.46 8.03 0.38
C GLU A 298 -26.48 9.21 0.31
N THR A 299 -25.37 9.18 1.05
CA THR A 299 -24.38 10.27 1.08
C THR A 299 -23.60 10.28 -0.22
N LYS A 300 -23.67 11.39 -0.95
CA LYS A 300 -22.97 11.57 -2.22
C LYS A 300 -21.75 12.45 -2.08
N PHE A 301 -20.92 12.51 -3.11
CA PHE A 301 -19.73 13.37 -3.10
C PHE A 301 -20.10 14.86 -2.92
N GLU A 302 -21.24 15.30 -3.45
CA GLU A 302 -21.77 16.65 -3.27
C GLU A 302 -22.16 16.96 -1.82
N ASP A 303 -22.57 15.95 -1.04
CA ASP A 303 -22.81 16.12 0.39
C ASP A 303 -21.49 16.43 1.11
N TYR A 304 -20.38 15.76 0.74
CA TYR A 304 -19.05 16.07 1.28
C TYR A 304 -18.63 17.50 0.99
N MET A 305 -18.95 18.04 -0.19
CA MET A 305 -18.67 19.44 -0.55
C MET A 305 -19.52 20.42 0.27
N THR A 306 -20.84 20.19 0.32
CA THR A 306 -21.79 21.12 0.94
C THR A 306 -21.73 21.09 2.47
N LYS A 307 -21.68 19.90 3.07
CA LYS A 307 -21.62 19.71 4.53
C LYS A 307 -20.19 19.74 5.08
N GLY A 308 -19.18 19.66 4.22
CA GLY A 308 -17.76 19.77 4.59
C GLY A 308 -17.24 21.20 4.45
N PRO A 309 -16.45 21.52 3.41
CA PRO A 309 -15.76 22.80 3.28
C PRO A 309 -16.70 24.01 3.25
N LEU A 310 -17.86 23.92 2.57
CA LEU A 310 -18.80 25.05 2.47
C LEU A 310 -19.49 25.35 3.81
N ALA A 311 -19.87 24.34 4.59
CA ALA A 311 -20.41 24.55 5.93
C ALA A 311 -19.32 25.02 6.91
N ALA A 312 -18.13 24.41 6.85
CA ALA A 312 -17.04 24.73 7.77
C ALA A 312 -16.53 26.17 7.60
N VAL A 313 -16.43 26.68 6.36
CA VAL A 313 -15.95 28.05 6.12
C VAL A 313 -16.87 29.10 6.75
N GLU A 314 -18.20 28.90 6.72
CA GLU A 314 -19.15 29.81 7.37
C GLU A 314 -18.90 29.89 8.87
N VAL A 315 -18.79 28.72 9.52
CA VAL A 315 -18.56 28.63 10.96
C VAL A 315 -17.24 29.28 11.35
N VAL A 316 -16.17 29.03 10.59
CA VAL A 316 -14.86 29.64 10.85
C VAL A 316 -14.96 31.17 10.76
N LYS A 317 -15.65 31.69 9.75
CA LYS A 317 -15.85 33.14 9.60
C LYS A 317 -16.69 33.73 10.73
N ASP A 318 -17.77 33.06 11.13
CA ASP A 318 -18.62 33.50 12.23
C ASP A 318 -17.86 33.56 13.57
N ILE A 319 -16.98 32.59 13.82
CA ILE A 319 -16.17 32.54 15.04
C ILE A 319 -15.05 33.59 15.03
N THR A 320 -14.36 33.74 13.91
CA THR A 320 -13.14 34.56 13.83
C THR A 320 -13.40 36.01 13.43
N GLY A 321 -14.54 36.29 12.80
CA GLY A 321 -14.82 37.56 12.13
C GLY A 321 -13.97 37.79 10.88
N SER A 322 -13.17 36.81 10.44
CA SER A 322 -12.29 36.96 9.28
C SER A 322 -13.12 36.98 7.99
N GLU A 323 -12.75 37.85 7.05
CA GLU A 323 -13.43 37.91 5.75
C GLU A 323 -13.16 36.64 4.90
N LYS A 324 -11.98 36.04 5.10
CA LYS A 324 -11.48 34.90 4.35
C LYS A 324 -10.92 33.82 5.26
N VAL A 325 -10.82 32.60 4.74
CA VAL A 325 -10.20 31.45 5.40
C VAL A 325 -9.25 30.79 4.42
N ASN A 326 -8.02 30.49 4.82
CA ASN A 326 -7.07 29.76 3.97
C ASN A 326 -7.33 28.25 4.10
N PRO A 327 -7.83 27.58 3.05
CA PRO A 327 -8.12 26.16 3.12
C PRO A 327 -6.86 25.32 2.86
N VAL A 328 -6.74 24.20 3.56
CA VAL A 328 -5.64 23.23 3.39
C VAL A 328 -6.25 21.86 3.13
N GLY A 329 -6.04 21.34 1.94
CA GLY A 329 -6.49 19.99 1.56
C GLY A 329 -5.37 18.98 1.64
N TYR A 330 -5.63 17.83 2.27
CA TYR A 330 -4.67 16.72 2.36
C TYR A 330 -5.25 15.44 1.73
N CYS A 331 -4.47 14.78 0.88
CA CYS A 331 -4.88 13.57 0.14
C CYS A 331 -6.23 13.78 -0.58
N ILE A 332 -7.22 12.89 -0.40
CA ILE A 332 -8.56 13.04 -1.03
C ILE A 332 -9.30 14.31 -0.56
N GLY A 333 -8.99 14.85 0.62
CA GLY A 333 -9.49 16.15 1.08
C GLY A 333 -9.00 17.31 0.20
N GLY A 334 -7.84 17.18 -0.42
CA GLY A 334 -7.36 18.12 -1.45
C GLY A 334 -8.06 17.98 -2.78
N THR A 335 -8.45 16.77 -3.19
CA THR A 335 -9.31 16.57 -4.36
C THR A 335 -10.70 17.18 -4.13
N LEU A 336 -11.29 16.99 -2.94
CA LEU A 336 -12.54 17.68 -2.58
C LEU A 336 -12.38 19.20 -2.62
N LEU A 337 -11.29 19.74 -2.06
CA LEU A 337 -11.02 21.16 -2.06
C LEU A 337 -10.90 21.73 -3.48
N VAL A 338 -10.15 21.10 -4.38
CA VAL A 338 -10.01 21.60 -5.75
C VAL A 338 -11.36 21.64 -6.47
N MET A 339 -12.18 20.60 -6.28
CA MET A 339 -13.49 20.50 -6.91
C MET A 339 -14.44 21.57 -6.36
N THR A 340 -14.38 21.82 -5.05
CA THR A 340 -15.15 22.88 -4.38
C THR A 340 -14.77 24.25 -4.94
N LEU A 341 -13.48 24.55 -5.04
CA LEU A 341 -13.00 25.83 -5.57
C LEU A 341 -13.33 26.01 -7.05
N ALA A 342 -13.23 24.95 -7.87
CA ALA A 342 -13.61 24.97 -9.26
C ALA A 342 -15.12 25.21 -9.44
N TRP A 343 -15.95 24.56 -8.62
CA TRP A 343 -17.40 24.77 -8.60
C TRP A 343 -17.75 26.21 -8.22
N LEU A 344 -17.12 26.74 -7.16
CA LEU A 344 -17.29 28.14 -6.76
C LEU A 344 -16.86 29.12 -7.85
N ALA A 345 -15.74 28.85 -8.53
CA ALA A 345 -15.23 29.69 -9.62
C ALA A 345 -16.19 29.73 -10.82
N ALA A 346 -16.85 28.60 -11.12
CA ALA A 346 -17.86 28.50 -12.17
C ALA A 346 -19.20 29.15 -11.80
N GLY A 347 -19.51 29.29 -10.51
CA GLY A 347 -20.71 29.96 -10.02
C GLY A 347 -20.67 31.48 -10.18
N ASP A 348 -21.83 32.13 -10.10
CA ASP A 348 -21.96 33.59 -10.23
C ASP A 348 -21.86 34.35 -8.90
N ASP A 349 -21.85 33.65 -7.76
CA ASP A 349 -21.83 34.29 -6.44
C ASP A 349 -20.41 34.69 -6.02
N GLU A 350 -20.05 35.95 -6.30
CA GLU A 350 -18.77 36.53 -5.91
C GLU A 350 -18.54 36.55 -4.39
N LYS A 351 -19.60 36.58 -3.57
CA LYS A 351 -19.45 36.57 -2.11
C LYS A 351 -18.98 35.20 -1.63
N GLU A 352 -19.48 34.12 -2.22
CA GLU A 352 -19.05 32.75 -1.92
C GLU A 352 -17.57 32.53 -2.32
N LYS A 353 -17.16 33.02 -3.48
CA LYS A 353 -15.77 32.94 -3.94
C LYS A 353 -14.80 33.64 -2.99
N GLN A 354 -15.20 34.80 -2.46
CA GLN A 354 -14.34 35.63 -1.61
C GLN A 354 -14.11 35.04 -0.22
N LYS A 355 -14.87 34.02 0.21
CA LYS A 355 -14.71 33.39 1.53
C LYS A 355 -13.44 32.57 1.64
N PHE A 356 -12.93 32.07 0.51
CA PHE A 356 -11.70 31.28 0.48
C PHE A 356 -10.50 32.18 0.13
N GLY A 357 -9.45 32.07 0.95
CA GLY A 357 -8.16 32.70 0.74
C GLY A 357 -7.24 31.83 -0.11
N ASP A 358 -5.96 31.78 0.26
CA ASP A 358 -4.94 31.04 -0.49
C ASP A 358 -5.02 29.54 -0.18
N PRO A 359 -5.35 28.67 -1.17
CA PRO A 359 -5.46 27.24 -0.93
C PRO A 359 -4.08 26.56 -0.90
N THR A 360 -3.93 25.58 -0.02
CA THR A 360 -2.75 24.69 0.02
C THR A 360 -3.16 23.24 -0.23
N PHE A 361 -2.44 22.54 -1.10
CA PHE A 361 -2.66 21.12 -1.42
C PHE A 361 -1.46 20.29 -0.96
N MET A 362 -1.70 19.32 -0.09
CA MET A 362 -0.66 18.45 0.48
C MET A 362 -0.88 17.03 -0.02
N VAL A 363 0.08 16.47 -0.77
CA VAL A 363 0.06 15.08 -1.23
C VAL A 363 -1.31 14.68 -1.82
N SER A 364 -1.88 15.57 -2.65
CA SER A 364 -3.24 15.45 -3.18
C SER A 364 -3.18 15.37 -4.70
N LEU A 365 -3.50 14.22 -5.28
CA LEU A 365 -3.57 14.06 -6.73
C LEU A 365 -4.68 14.95 -7.31
N GLN A 366 -4.34 15.63 -8.41
CA GLN A 366 -5.23 16.51 -9.17
C GLN A 366 -5.40 16.00 -10.60
N ASP A 367 -4.33 15.41 -11.14
CA ASP A 367 -4.34 14.65 -12.38
C ASP A 367 -4.32 13.16 -12.02
N TYR A 368 -5.37 12.45 -12.44
CA TYR A 368 -5.55 11.01 -12.23
C TYR A 368 -5.24 10.20 -13.50
N SER A 369 -4.65 10.81 -14.55
CA SER A 369 -4.25 10.08 -15.77
C SER A 369 -3.11 9.08 -15.54
N GLU A 370 -2.26 9.34 -14.55
CA GLU A 370 -1.17 8.45 -14.13
C GLU A 370 -1.23 8.25 -12.60
N VAL A 371 -1.93 7.21 -12.14
CA VAL A 371 -2.08 6.91 -10.70
C VAL A 371 -0.96 6.03 -10.12
N GLY A 372 -0.06 5.54 -10.97
CA GLY A 372 1.07 4.68 -10.57
C GLY A 372 0.64 3.24 -10.31
N GLU A 373 1.33 2.56 -9.39
CA GLU A 373 1.10 1.12 -9.10
C GLU A 373 -0.31 0.82 -8.55
N THR A 374 -1.08 1.83 -8.14
CA THR A 374 -2.48 1.66 -7.72
C THR A 374 -3.40 1.23 -8.87
N GLU A 375 -3.02 1.51 -10.12
CA GLU A 375 -3.79 1.13 -11.32
C GLU A 375 -4.03 -0.38 -11.38
N VAL A 376 -3.09 -1.19 -10.86
CA VAL A 376 -3.19 -2.67 -10.83
C VAL A 376 -4.39 -3.15 -10.00
N PHE A 377 -4.89 -2.32 -9.09
CA PHE A 377 -6.05 -2.61 -8.24
C PHE A 377 -7.34 -1.93 -8.73
N MET A 378 -7.34 -1.39 -9.95
CA MET A 378 -8.46 -0.65 -10.51
C MET A 378 -8.99 -1.36 -11.77
N ASP A 379 -9.35 -2.64 -11.63
CA ASP A 379 -9.98 -3.41 -12.70
C ASP A 379 -11.52 -3.31 -12.63
N GLU A 380 -12.18 -3.37 -13.79
CA GLU A 380 -13.66 -3.32 -13.91
C GLU A 380 -14.37 -4.37 -13.03
N PRO A 381 -13.92 -5.64 -12.96
CA PRO A 381 -14.53 -6.64 -12.08
C PRO A 381 -14.48 -6.28 -10.58
N GLN A 382 -13.40 -5.67 -10.10
CA GLN A 382 -13.28 -5.21 -8.73
C GLN A 382 -14.21 -4.03 -8.46
N PHE A 383 -14.36 -3.11 -9.42
CA PHE A 383 -15.34 -2.03 -9.32
C PHE A 383 -16.78 -2.58 -9.23
N GLU A 384 -17.18 -3.50 -10.11
CA GLU A 384 -18.49 -4.15 -10.05
C GLU A 384 -18.71 -4.85 -8.70
N ALA A 385 -17.70 -5.54 -8.17
CA ALA A 385 -17.77 -6.18 -6.86
C ALA A 385 -17.92 -5.16 -5.72
N MET A 386 -17.25 -4.01 -5.80
CA MET A 386 -17.37 -2.92 -4.83
C MET A 386 -18.76 -2.27 -4.90
N GLU A 387 -19.29 -2.03 -6.09
CA GLU A 387 -20.65 -1.51 -6.28
C GLU A 387 -21.70 -2.43 -5.71
N MET A 388 -21.58 -3.74 -5.95
CA MET A 388 -22.49 -4.74 -5.37
C MET A 388 -22.45 -4.74 -3.84
N GLN A 389 -21.27 -4.57 -3.24
CA GLN A 389 -21.15 -4.44 -1.79
C GLN A 389 -21.74 -3.14 -1.25
N MET A 390 -21.53 -2.03 -1.96
CA MET A 390 -22.16 -0.75 -1.65
C MET A 390 -23.68 -0.85 -1.68
N LEU A 391 -24.25 -1.52 -2.68
CA LEU A 391 -25.70 -1.76 -2.80
C LEU A 391 -26.26 -2.65 -1.70
N GLU A 392 -25.47 -3.58 -1.16
CA GLU A 392 -25.91 -4.49 -0.09
C GLU A 392 -25.82 -3.86 1.30
N ARG A 393 -24.75 -3.10 1.57
CA ARG A 393 -24.42 -2.60 2.92
C ARG A 393 -24.65 -1.10 3.11
N GLY A 394 -24.64 -0.33 2.04
CA GLY A 394 -24.67 1.13 2.05
C GLY A 394 -23.33 1.81 2.39
N TYR A 395 -22.26 1.05 2.63
CA TYR A 395 -20.91 1.57 2.89
C TYR A 395 -19.83 0.52 2.55
N LEU A 396 -18.60 0.97 2.32
CA LEU A 396 -17.42 0.12 2.07
C LEU A 396 -16.73 -0.24 3.39
N ASP A 397 -16.35 -1.51 3.54
CA ASP A 397 -15.67 -2.04 4.73
C ASP A 397 -14.16 -1.70 4.68
N ASP A 398 -13.66 -1.08 5.77
CA ASP A 398 -12.27 -0.61 5.99
C ASP A 398 -11.19 -1.62 5.55
N ARG A 399 -11.45 -2.93 5.75
CA ARG A 399 -10.47 -4.00 5.52
C ARG A 399 -9.95 -4.07 4.08
N LYS A 400 -10.80 -3.80 3.08
CA LYS A 400 -10.38 -3.89 1.67
C LYS A 400 -9.50 -2.73 1.25
N VAL A 401 -9.84 -1.52 1.71
CA VAL A 401 -9.11 -0.30 1.40
C VAL A 401 -7.73 -0.33 2.08
N ALA A 402 -7.66 -0.71 3.35
CA ALA A 402 -6.40 -0.86 4.08
C ALA A 402 -5.47 -1.92 3.44
N ASN A 403 -6.03 -3.04 2.97
CA ASN A 403 -5.26 -4.10 2.31
C ASN A 403 -4.64 -3.66 0.98
N MET A 404 -5.37 -2.87 0.16
CA MET A 404 -4.82 -2.29 -1.07
C MET A 404 -3.60 -1.40 -0.78
N PHE A 405 -3.69 -0.51 0.22
CA PHE A 405 -2.56 0.36 0.59
C PHE A 405 -1.35 -0.40 1.14
N ASN A 406 -1.57 -1.47 1.92
CA ASN A 406 -0.48 -2.30 2.45
C ASN A 406 0.28 -3.05 1.35
N LEU A 407 -0.42 -3.49 0.29
CA LEU A 407 0.19 -4.23 -0.81
C LEU A 407 1.14 -3.39 -1.67
N LEU A 408 0.90 -2.09 -1.77
CA LEU A 408 1.77 -1.13 -2.47
C LEU A 408 3.14 -0.95 -1.79
N ARG A 409 3.32 -1.41 -0.55
CA ARG A 409 4.60 -1.36 0.19
C ARG A 409 4.92 -2.68 0.91
N SER A 410 4.77 -3.79 0.21
CA SER A 410 4.89 -5.14 0.77
C SER A 410 6.24 -5.48 1.40
N SER A 411 7.37 -5.03 0.81
CA SER A 411 8.71 -5.35 1.34
C SER A 411 8.96 -4.77 2.73
N ASP A 412 8.48 -3.55 2.98
CA ASP A 412 8.80 -2.81 4.20
C ASP A 412 7.71 -2.96 5.27
N LEU A 413 6.44 -3.18 4.88
CA LEU A 413 5.33 -3.29 5.83
C LEU A 413 4.95 -4.73 6.16
N ILE A 414 5.07 -5.68 5.23
CA ILE A 414 4.66 -7.07 5.48
C ILE A 414 5.86 -7.88 5.99
N TRP A 415 6.93 -7.98 5.19
CA TRP A 415 8.02 -8.90 5.48
C TRP A 415 8.89 -8.47 6.67
N ALA A 416 9.11 -7.18 6.87
CA ALA A 416 9.81 -6.70 8.06
C ALA A 416 9.06 -7.08 9.35
N ASN A 417 7.73 -6.99 9.37
CA ASN A 417 6.90 -7.38 10.51
C ASN A 417 6.87 -8.90 10.69
N VAL A 418 6.81 -9.68 9.62
CA VAL A 418 6.94 -11.15 9.68
C VAL A 418 8.27 -11.55 10.35
N ILE A 419 9.38 -10.94 9.94
CA ILE A 419 10.70 -11.23 10.52
C ILE A 419 10.75 -10.82 11.99
N ASN A 420 10.38 -9.58 12.31
CA ASN A 420 10.50 -9.06 13.67
C ASN A 420 9.54 -9.76 14.65
N ASN A 421 8.27 -9.89 14.27
CA ASN A 421 7.24 -10.43 15.16
C ASN A 421 7.36 -11.94 15.31
N TYR A 422 7.56 -12.67 14.21
CA TYR A 422 7.45 -14.13 14.22
C TYR A 422 8.80 -14.84 14.32
N LEU A 423 9.84 -14.34 13.64
CA LEU A 423 11.17 -14.97 13.69
C LEU A 423 12.00 -14.50 14.89
N LEU A 424 11.97 -13.20 15.19
CA LEU A 424 12.74 -12.61 16.29
C LEU A 424 11.97 -12.57 17.62
N GLY A 425 10.66 -12.85 17.61
CA GLY A 425 9.80 -12.82 18.80
C GLY A 425 9.67 -11.42 19.40
N GLN A 426 9.90 -10.38 18.60
CA GLN A 426 9.78 -9.00 19.07
C GLN A 426 8.32 -8.59 19.09
N LYS A 427 8.01 -7.58 19.90
CA LYS A 427 6.72 -6.91 19.79
C LYS A 427 6.74 -5.97 18.60
N PRO A 428 5.59 -5.75 17.94
CA PRO A 428 5.49 -4.73 16.91
C PRO A 428 5.92 -3.38 17.50
N PRO A 429 6.64 -2.54 16.74
CA PRO A 429 7.11 -1.26 17.25
C PRO A 429 5.91 -0.34 17.57
N ALA A 430 6.01 0.44 18.63
CA ALA A 430 5.04 1.48 18.95
C ALA A 430 5.30 2.72 18.08
N LEU A 431 4.89 2.65 16.81
CA LEU A 431 4.96 3.75 15.85
C LEU A 431 3.57 4.32 15.60
N ASP A 432 3.42 5.60 15.92
CA ASP A 432 2.17 6.36 15.78
C ASP A 432 1.62 6.37 14.35
N MET A 433 2.48 6.50 13.33
CA MET A 433 2.06 6.43 11.93
C MET A 433 1.50 5.06 11.54
N LEU A 434 2.04 3.97 12.09
CA LEU A 434 1.52 2.62 11.81
C LEU A 434 0.20 2.40 12.55
N TYR A 435 0.06 2.95 13.77
CA TYR A 435 -1.21 2.96 14.50
C TYR A 435 -2.30 3.66 13.69
N TRP A 436 -2.02 4.89 13.22
CA TRP A 436 -2.93 5.64 12.36
C TRP A 436 -3.32 4.87 11.10
N ASN A 437 -2.35 4.23 10.43
CA ASN A 437 -2.64 3.46 9.21
C ASN A 437 -3.51 2.22 9.48
N SER A 438 -3.46 1.68 10.70
CA SER A 438 -4.30 0.55 11.11
C SER A 438 -5.67 0.93 11.66
N ASP A 439 -5.88 2.22 11.97
CA ASP A 439 -7.12 2.78 12.49
C ASP A 439 -7.87 3.52 11.38
N GLY A 440 -8.29 2.76 10.36
CA GLY A 440 -8.97 3.27 9.18
C GLY A 440 -10.39 3.80 9.46
N ALA A 441 -10.97 4.42 8.42
CA ALA A 441 -12.38 4.81 8.46
C ALA A 441 -13.26 3.56 8.31
N ARG A 442 -14.17 3.35 9.27
CA ARG A 442 -15.04 2.15 9.33
C ARG A 442 -16.11 2.13 8.26
#